data_AF-A0A2V8R0U1-F1
#
_entry.id   AF-A0A2V8R0U1-F1
#
_cell.length_a   1.000
_cell.length_b   1.000
_cell.length_c   1.000
_cell.angle_alpha   90.00
_cell.angle_beta   90.00
_cell.angle_gamma   90.00
#
_symmetry.space_group_name_H-M   'P 1'
#
loop_
_entity.id
_entity.type
_entity.pdbx_description
1 polymer ?
#
loop_
_entity_poly.entity_id
_entity_poly.type
_entity_poly.pdbx_seq_one_letter_code
_entity_poly.pdbx_strand_id
1 'polypeptide(L)'
;MHGLNLIDSRSHFIPQSGKTVDVPHLSGNVYSILRESADMAVTLFQSALQKLTIDQPFYDHLVHNLLLSYKLLIEKLLKQGDTSTALDFLRAALRLEIRGDMAEDSTFLRKFAGAFQSLGIVFFQKNLNEASLLCYRKAISAYPTPGSYVNLTNSLAATGQRAILSDFATEITPDQLGRHLFIACVPKSASTFLKNLLVNLTGYRDLFTVYAAGQT
;
A
#
# COMPACT_ATOMS: atom_id res chain seq x y z
N MET A 1 80.41 3.89 5.82
CA MET A 1 80.91 3.00 6.88
C MET A 1 80.11 3.27 8.15
N HIS A 2 79.77 2.19 8.87
CA HIS A 2 79.22 2.01 10.23
C HIS A 2 78.95 3.27 11.10
N GLY A 3 77.93 3.35 11.95
CA GLY A 3 76.99 2.35 12.49
C GLY A 3 76.53 2.75 13.91
N LEU A 4 75.23 2.59 14.17
CA LEU A 4 74.54 2.16 15.42
C LEU A 4 74.52 3.01 16.72
N ASN A 5 73.29 3.40 17.14
CA ASN A 5 72.52 2.87 18.31
C ASN A 5 71.16 3.62 18.41
N LEU A 6 70.01 2.99 18.13
CA LEU A 6 69.12 2.21 19.03
C LEU A 6 68.60 2.97 20.26
N ILE A 7 67.34 3.43 20.19
CA ILE A 7 66.37 3.36 21.31
C ILE A 7 65.00 2.97 20.73
N ASP A 8 64.49 1.88 21.29
CA ASP A 8 63.24 1.17 21.04
C ASP A 8 62.08 1.84 21.82
N SER A 9 60.89 1.93 21.24
CA SER A 9 59.65 2.20 21.98
C SER A 9 58.44 1.76 21.16
N ARG A 10 58.11 0.47 21.30
CA ARG A 10 56.81 -0.11 20.98
C ARG A 10 55.70 0.60 21.77
N SER A 11 54.72 1.19 21.09
CA SER A 11 53.42 1.51 21.68
C SER A 11 52.36 0.58 21.11
N HIS A 12 51.66 -0.07 22.04
CA HIS A 12 50.66 -1.10 21.82
C HIS A 12 49.46 -0.59 21.02
N PHE A 13 49.11 -1.34 19.98
CA PHE A 13 47.78 -1.34 19.38
C PHE A 13 46.75 -1.81 20.42
N ILE A 14 45.78 -0.95 20.74
CA ILE A 14 44.52 -1.34 21.39
C ILE A 14 43.42 -1.06 20.36
N PRO A 15 42.68 -2.07 19.88
CA PRO A 15 41.53 -1.83 19.02
C PRO A 15 40.39 -1.31 19.89
N GLN A 16 39.99 -0.05 19.68
CA GLN A 16 38.77 0.46 20.31
C GLN A 16 37.56 -0.22 19.68
N SER A 17 37.00 -1.15 20.47
CA SER A 17 35.68 -1.76 20.38
C SER A 17 34.61 -0.75 19.94
N GLY A 18 33.73 -1.22 19.07
CA GLY A 18 32.69 -0.46 18.40
C GLY A 18 31.88 0.42 19.36
N LYS A 19 31.87 1.72 19.05
CA LYS A 19 30.81 2.61 19.52
C LYS A 19 29.63 2.40 18.60
N THR A 20 28.60 1.73 19.11
CA THR A 20 27.24 1.84 18.60
C THR A 20 26.93 3.33 18.43
N VAL A 21 26.71 3.75 17.19
CA VAL A 21 26.21 5.10 16.90
C VAL A 21 24.78 5.12 17.43
N ASP A 22 24.59 5.73 18.60
CA ASP A 22 23.27 6.15 19.04
C ASP A 22 22.70 7.07 17.96
N VAL A 23 21.65 6.63 17.27
CA VAL A 23 20.87 7.46 16.35
C VAL A 23 19.80 8.16 17.20
N PRO A 24 20.01 9.41 17.64
CA PRO A 24 19.13 10.04 18.60
C PRO A 24 18.00 10.74 17.85
N HIS A 25 16.74 10.36 18.05
CA HIS A 25 15.51 11.18 17.88
C HIS A 25 15.34 12.08 16.61
N LEU A 26 16.20 11.97 15.61
CA LEU A 26 16.26 12.78 14.39
C LEU A 26 15.19 12.39 13.38
N SER A 27 14.56 11.22 13.55
CA SER A 27 13.41 10.81 12.75
C SER A 27 12.24 11.79 12.91
N GLY A 28 11.97 12.32 14.11
CA GLY A 28 10.86 13.25 14.29
C GLY A 28 11.00 14.54 13.46
N ASN A 29 12.20 15.14 13.46
CA ASN A 29 12.47 16.42 12.79
C ASN A 29 12.68 16.28 11.28
N VAL A 30 13.33 15.22 10.82
CA VAL A 30 13.48 15.01 9.37
C VAL A 30 12.12 14.70 8.75
N TYR A 31 11.27 13.90 9.42
CA TYR A 31 9.94 13.59 8.92
C TYR A 31 9.00 14.81 8.91
N SER A 32 9.10 15.73 9.87
CA SER A 32 8.32 16.97 9.85
C SER A 32 8.78 17.94 8.76
N ILE A 33 10.10 18.09 8.57
CA ILE A 33 10.68 18.94 7.51
C ILE A 33 10.37 18.37 6.11
N LEU A 34 10.48 17.05 5.92
CA LEU A 34 10.13 16.40 4.66
C LEU A 34 8.62 16.44 4.37
N ARG A 35 7.78 16.55 5.39
CA ARG A 35 6.33 16.74 5.23
C ARG A 35 5.99 18.14 4.69
N GLU A 36 6.81 19.15 4.99
CA GLU A 36 6.65 20.51 4.43
C GLU A 36 7.14 20.62 2.98
N SER A 37 8.06 19.74 2.55
CA SER A 37 8.52 19.66 1.16
C SER A 37 8.38 18.25 0.60
N ALA A 38 7.14 17.90 0.24
CA ALA A 38 6.81 16.59 -0.34
C ALA A 38 7.66 16.27 -1.59
N ASP A 39 8.01 17.29 -2.39
CA ASP A 39 8.86 17.18 -3.58
C ASP A 39 10.29 16.66 -3.23
N MET A 40 10.91 17.22 -2.19
CA MET A 40 12.22 16.77 -1.70
C MET A 40 12.13 15.36 -1.09
N ALA A 41 11.04 15.08 -0.36
CA ALA A 41 10.82 13.77 0.25
C ALA A 41 10.72 12.66 -0.80
N VAL A 42 9.96 12.88 -1.88
CA VAL A 42 9.88 11.94 -3.01
C VAL A 42 11.28 11.64 -3.56
N THR A 43 12.05 12.68 -3.87
CA THR A 43 13.39 12.53 -4.45
C THR A 43 14.33 11.75 -3.53
N LEU A 44 14.29 12.04 -2.23
CA LEU A 44 15.10 11.37 -1.22
C LEU A 44 14.73 9.90 -1.08
N PHE A 45 13.45 9.57 -0.95
CA PHE A 45 13.01 8.18 -0.79
C PHE A 45 13.21 7.36 -2.06
N GLN A 46 12.98 7.92 -3.25
CA GLN A 46 13.32 7.26 -4.52
C GLN A 46 14.82 6.96 -4.61
N SER A 47 15.67 7.94 -4.28
CA SER A 47 17.13 7.77 -4.30
C SER A 47 17.62 6.75 -3.29
N ALA A 48 16.98 6.67 -2.11
CA ALA A 48 17.27 5.66 -1.11
C ALA A 48 16.88 4.26 -1.61
N LEU A 49 15.67 4.10 -2.15
CA LEU A 49 15.18 2.81 -2.66
C LEU A 49 15.98 2.29 -3.86
N GLN A 50 16.64 3.16 -4.64
CA GLN A 50 17.57 2.73 -5.69
C GLN A 50 18.83 2.05 -5.16
N LYS A 51 19.21 2.32 -3.90
CA LYS A 51 20.42 1.81 -3.26
C LYS A 51 20.13 0.65 -2.31
N LEU A 52 18.86 0.40 -2.02
CA LEU A 52 18.44 -0.61 -1.07
C LEU A 52 17.92 -1.86 -1.79
N THR A 53 18.13 -3.00 -1.16
CA THR A 53 17.55 -4.27 -1.56
C THR A 53 16.39 -4.63 -0.63
N ILE A 54 15.48 -5.49 -1.10
CA ILE A 54 14.22 -5.81 -0.41
C ILE A 54 14.48 -6.48 0.96
N ASP A 55 15.59 -7.18 1.11
CA ASP A 55 16.04 -7.86 2.33
C ASP A 55 16.63 -6.92 3.39
N GLN A 56 16.90 -5.66 3.04
CA GLN A 56 17.48 -4.72 3.99
C GLN A 56 16.42 -4.16 4.95
N PRO A 57 16.76 -4.00 6.24
CA PRO A 57 15.87 -3.36 7.20
C PRO A 57 15.41 -1.99 6.71
N PHE A 58 14.17 -1.63 7.01
CA PHE A 58 13.55 -0.35 6.63
C PHE A 58 13.21 -0.17 5.15
N TYR A 59 13.44 -1.17 4.29
CA TYR A 59 12.99 -1.10 2.88
C TYR A 59 11.50 -0.76 2.80
N ASP A 60 10.64 -1.53 3.47
CA ASP A 60 9.19 -1.32 3.43
C ASP A 60 8.76 -0.01 4.11
N HIS A 61 9.48 0.43 5.15
CA HIS A 61 9.27 1.73 5.76
C HIS A 61 9.51 2.87 4.77
N LEU A 62 10.55 2.78 3.94
CA LEU A 62 10.83 3.77 2.89
C LEU A 62 9.82 3.71 1.76
N VAL A 63 9.36 2.52 1.37
CA VAL A 63 8.25 2.35 0.42
C VAL A 63 6.98 3.03 0.94
N HIS A 64 6.61 2.80 2.20
CA HIS A 64 5.43 3.43 2.80
C HIS A 64 5.58 4.95 2.91
N ASN A 65 6.75 5.45 3.31
CA ASN A 65 7.02 6.88 3.38
C ASN A 65 6.95 7.55 2.00
N LEU A 66 7.47 6.89 0.96
CA LEU A 66 7.33 7.37 -0.42
C LEU A 66 5.86 7.47 -0.84
N LEU A 67 5.02 6.49 -0.48
CA LEU A 67 3.57 6.55 -0.71
C LEU A 67 2.93 7.75 0.00
N LEU A 68 3.31 8.03 1.26
CA LEU A 68 2.82 9.19 2.00
C LEU A 68 3.25 10.51 1.34
N SER A 69 4.48 10.59 0.83
CA SER A 69 4.96 11.77 0.09
C SER A 69 4.20 11.96 -1.22
N TYR A 70 3.97 10.90 -2.00
CA TYR A 70 3.12 10.95 -3.18
C TYR A 70 1.71 11.42 -2.84
N LYS A 71 1.11 10.92 -1.76
CA LYS A 71 -0.22 11.35 -1.32
C LYS A 71 -0.30 12.86 -1.09
N LEU A 72 0.63 13.41 -0.32
CA LEU A 72 0.67 14.86 -0.02
C LEU A 72 0.81 15.70 -1.30
N LEU A 73 1.65 15.23 -2.21
CA LEU A 73 1.96 15.92 -3.46
C LEU A 73 0.77 15.86 -4.43
N ILE A 74 0.12 14.71 -4.57
CA ILE A 74 -1.13 14.54 -5.32
C ILE A 74 -2.21 15.49 -4.77
N GLU A 75 -2.42 15.52 -3.45
CA GLU A 75 -3.40 16.43 -2.82
C GLU A 75 -3.10 17.90 -3.11
N LYS A 76 -1.82 18.30 -3.09
CA LYS A 76 -1.37 19.66 -3.44
C LYS A 76 -1.64 19.98 -4.91
N LEU A 77 -1.26 19.10 -5.83
CA LEU A 77 -1.45 19.28 -7.27
C LEU A 77 -2.94 19.38 -7.64
N LEU A 78 -3.78 18.50 -7.08
CA LEU A 78 -5.22 18.54 -7.31
C LEU A 78 -5.89 19.80 -6.75
N LYS A 79 -5.36 20.39 -5.67
CA LYS A 79 -5.80 21.71 -5.19
C LYS A 79 -5.41 22.84 -6.15
N GLN A 80 -4.28 22.71 -6.81
CA GLN A 80 -3.77 23.66 -7.81
C GLN A 80 -4.39 23.46 -9.20
N GLY A 81 -5.18 22.40 -9.40
CA GLY A 81 -5.80 22.06 -10.68
C GLY A 81 -4.90 21.26 -11.62
N ASP A 82 -3.66 20.95 -11.22
CA ASP A 82 -2.73 20.15 -12.01
C ASP A 82 -3.07 18.65 -11.89
N THR A 83 -4.10 18.25 -12.63
CA THR A 83 -4.61 16.89 -12.63
C THR A 83 -3.67 15.93 -13.36
N SER A 84 -2.97 16.38 -14.41
CA SER A 84 -2.10 15.51 -15.21
C SER A 84 -0.94 15.00 -14.36
N THR A 85 -0.21 15.91 -13.71
CA THR A 85 0.93 15.55 -12.87
C THR A 85 0.46 14.72 -11.67
N ALA A 86 -0.70 15.01 -11.09
CA ALA A 86 -1.27 14.21 -10.00
C ALA A 86 -1.52 12.76 -10.42
N LEU A 87 -1.99 12.53 -11.65
CA LEU A 87 -2.19 11.18 -12.19
C LEU A 87 -0.87 10.47 -12.48
N ASP A 88 0.19 11.18 -12.87
CA ASP A 88 1.53 10.59 -13.02
C ASP A 88 2.09 10.10 -11.69
N PHE A 89 1.95 10.89 -10.64
CA PHE A 89 2.31 10.46 -9.29
C PHE A 89 1.45 9.31 -8.78
N LEU A 90 0.15 9.27 -9.12
CA LEU A 90 -0.68 8.11 -8.81
C LEU A 90 -0.16 6.85 -9.51
N ARG A 91 0.20 6.92 -10.80
CA ARG A 91 0.76 5.78 -11.53
C ARG A 91 2.04 5.27 -10.88
N ALA A 92 2.90 6.17 -10.39
CA ALA A 92 4.09 5.81 -9.63
C ALA A 92 3.73 5.15 -8.29
N ALA A 93 2.77 5.71 -7.56
CA ALA A 93 2.30 5.16 -6.27
C ALA A 93 1.74 3.75 -6.41
N LEU A 94 0.92 3.48 -7.45
CA LEU A 94 0.30 2.16 -7.68
C LEU A 94 1.32 1.03 -7.89
N ARG A 95 2.56 1.34 -8.29
CA ARG A 95 3.67 0.38 -8.44
C ARG A 95 4.34 -0.01 -7.12
N LEU A 96 4.08 0.73 -6.05
CA LEU A 96 4.66 0.44 -4.74
C LEU A 96 4.04 -0.82 -4.13
N GLU A 97 4.88 -1.66 -3.55
CA GLU A 97 4.47 -2.91 -2.89
C GLU A 97 5.35 -3.13 -1.66
N ILE A 98 4.71 -3.63 -0.60
CA ILE A 98 5.39 -4.09 0.61
C ILE A 98 5.83 -5.52 0.34
N ARG A 99 7.15 -5.76 0.36
CA ARG A 99 7.75 -7.04 -0.05
C ARG A 99 8.89 -7.49 0.87
N GLY A 100 9.32 -6.62 1.79
CA GLY A 100 10.40 -6.87 2.72
C GLY A 100 9.90 -7.43 4.04
N ASP A 101 10.52 -6.97 5.12
CA ASP A 101 10.28 -7.40 6.49
C ASP A 101 8.85 -7.15 6.99
N MET A 102 8.14 -6.18 6.41
CA MET A 102 6.78 -5.81 6.82
C MET A 102 5.69 -6.52 6.01
N ALA A 103 6.04 -7.42 5.09
CA ALA A 103 5.09 -8.10 4.21
C ALA A 103 4.01 -8.91 4.96
N GLU A 104 4.32 -9.40 6.16
CA GLU A 104 3.39 -10.17 7.00
C GLU A 104 2.84 -9.34 8.19
N ASP A 105 3.24 -8.08 8.35
CA ASP A 105 2.75 -7.22 9.42
C ASP A 105 1.38 -6.64 9.04
N SER A 106 0.31 -7.28 9.52
CA SER A 106 -1.07 -6.83 9.31
C SER A 106 -1.34 -5.37 9.70
N THR A 107 -0.69 -4.85 10.73
CA THR A 107 -0.85 -3.46 11.17
C THR A 107 -0.17 -2.51 10.21
N PHE A 108 0.99 -2.88 9.69
CA PHE A 108 1.71 -2.14 8.67
C PHE A 108 0.96 -2.14 7.34
N LEU A 109 0.54 -3.32 6.86
CA LEU A 109 -0.26 -3.48 5.64
C LEU A 109 -1.56 -2.67 5.70
N ARG A 110 -2.25 -2.68 6.84
CA ARG A 110 -3.46 -1.87 7.05
C ARG A 110 -3.19 -0.37 6.89
N LYS A 111 -2.05 0.13 7.39
CA LYS A 111 -1.66 1.55 7.21
C LYS A 111 -1.32 1.86 5.76
N PHE A 112 -0.61 0.95 5.09
CA PHE A 112 -0.28 1.08 3.68
C PHE A 112 -1.54 1.12 2.80
N ALA A 113 -2.48 0.20 3.01
CA ALA A 113 -3.79 0.21 2.35
C ALA A 113 -4.60 1.48 2.67
N GLY A 114 -4.57 1.95 3.92
CA GLY A 114 -5.25 3.17 4.34
C GLY A 114 -4.77 4.44 3.61
N ALA A 115 -3.50 4.48 3.19
CA ALA A 115 -2.98 5.57 2.37
C ALA A 115 -3.60 5.57 0.97
N PHE A 116 -3.77 4.40 0.33
CA PHE A 116 -4.50 4.26 -0.92
C PHE A 116 -6.00 4.57 -0.78
N GLN A 117 -6.64 4.13 0.30
CA GLN A 117 -8.04 4.51 0.57
C GLN A 117 -8.21 6.03 0.64
N SER A 118 -7.28 6.71 1.34
CA SER A 118 -7.29 8.17 1.43
C SER A 118 -7.19 8.83 0.05
N LEU A 119 -6.25 8.35 -0.78
CA LEU A 119 -6.11 8.82 -2.16
C LEU A 119 -7.38 8.56 -2.98
N GLY A 120 -7.98 7.38 -2.84
CA GLY A 120 -9.24 7.04 -3.50
C GLY A 120 -10.35 8.03 -3.17
N ILE A 121 -10.47 8.44 -1.91
CA ILE A 121 -11.46 9.44 -1.48
C ILE A 121 -11.16 10.80 -2.11
N VAL A 122 -9.90 11.23 -2.11
CA VAL A 122 -9.47 12.51 -2.72
C VAL A 122 -9.81 12.55 -4.21
N PHE A 123 -9.50 11.49 -4.95
CA PHE A 123 -9.83 11.40 -6.38
C PHE A 123 -11.34 11.35 -6.62
N PHE A 124 -12.09 10.60 -5.82
CA PHE A 124 -13.56 10.53 -5.92
C PHE A 124 -14.21 11.90 -5.72
N GLN A 125 -13.79 12.65 -4.69
CA GLN A 125 -14.29 14.01 -4.41
C GLN A 125 -13.98 15.01 -5.53
N LYS A 126 -13.00 14.71 -6.39
CA LYS A 126 -12.65 15.51 -7.58
C LYS A 126 -13.33 15.00 -8.86
N ASN A 127 -14.27 14.06 -8.75
CA ASN A 127 -14.91 13.37 -9.88
C ASN A 127 -13.93 12.61 -10.79
N LEU A 128 -12.74 12.27 -10.27
CA LEU A 128 -11.74 11.46 -10.95
C LEU A 128 -11.97 9.99 -10.61
N ASN A 129 -13.15 9.48 -10.98
CA ASN A 129 -13.68 8.20 -10.50
C ASN A 129 -12.82 7.00 -10.96
N GLU A 130 -12.21 7.07 -12.13
CA GLU A 130 -11.26 6.06 -12.63
C GLU A 130 -10.01 5.94 -11.73
N ALA A 131 -9.41 7.07 -11.36
CA ALA A 131 -8.28 7.11 -10.45
C ALA A 131 -8.67 6.61 -9.05
N SER A 132 -9.88 6.94 -8.60
CA SER A 132 -10.44 6.46 -7.34
C SER A 132 -10.59 4.93 -7.32
N LEU A 133 -11.13 4.36 -8.40
CA LEU A 133 -11.28 2.93 -8.59
C LEU A 133 -9.94 2.18 -8.48
N LEU A 134 -8.88 2.69 -9.12
CA LEU A 134 -7.54 2.12 -9.04
C LEU A 134 -6.99 2.13 -7.61
N CYS A 135 -7.18 3.23 -6.88
CA CYS A 135 -6.78 3.35 -5.49
C CYS A 135 -7.47 2.32 -4.59
N TYR A 136 -8.79 2.14 -4.72
CA TYR A 136 -9.51 1.17 -3.88
C TYR A 136 -9.14 -0.28 -4.21
N ARG A 137 -8.92 -0.60 -5.48
CA ARG A 137 -8.39 -1.92 -5.89
C ARG A 137 -7.01 -2.18 -5.25
N LYS A 138 -6.10 -1.20 -5.30
CA LYS A 138 -4.78 -1.32 -4.67
C LYS A 138 -4.85 -1.44 -3.14
N ALA A 139 -5.78 -0.72 -2.51
CA ALA A 139 -6.01 -0.84 -1.08
C ALA A 139 -6.50 -2.24 -0.70
N ILE A 140 -7.45 -2.80 -1.45
CA ILE A 140 -7.98 -4.16 -1.23
C ILE A 140 -6.90 -5.21 -1.43
N SER A 141 -6.08 -5.10 -2.48
CA SER A 141 -4.99 -6.04 -2.72
C SER A 141 -3.92 -6.03 -1.62
N ALA A 142 -3.73 -4.88 -0.96
CA ALA A 142 -2.74 -4.75 0.13
C ALA A 142 -3.30 -5.18 1.49
N TYR A 143 -4.53 -4.75 1.82
CA TYR A 143 -5.22 -5.15 3.03
C TYR A 143 -6.74 -4.91 2.89
N PRO A 144 -7.55 -5.97 2.74
CA PRO A 144 -8.98 -5.83 2.56
C PRO A 144 -9.66 -5.32 3.85
N THR A 145 -10.54 -4.34 3.71
CA THR A 145 -11.40 -3.87 4.81
C THR A 145 -12.82 -3.64 4.31
N PRO A 146 -13.85 -3.73 5.19
CA PRO A 146 -15.23 -3.43 4.81
C PRO A 146 -15.38 -2.04 4.16
N GLY A 147 -14.67 -1.04 4.69
CA GLY A 147 -14.67 0.33 4.14
C GLY A 147 -14.11 0.40 2.72
N SER A 148 -13.11 -0.41 2.37
CA SER A 148 -12.58 -0.47 1.00
C SER A 148 -13.65 -0.93 0.00
N TYR A 149 -14.44 -1.95 0.33
CA TYR A 149 -15.43 -2.52 -0.58
C TYR A 149 -16.62 -1.59 -0.84
N VAL A 150 -17.05 -0.84 0.19
CA VAL A 150 -18.08 0.20 0.02
C VAL A 150 -17.60 1.26 -0.96
N ASN A 151 -16.38 1.75 -0.74
CA ASN A 151 -15.79 2.79 -1.58
C ASN A 151 -15.52 2.31 -3.02
N LEU A 152 -15.08 1.05 -3.18
CA LEU A 152 -14.94 0.40 -4.47
C LEU A 152 -16.28 0.36 -5.21
N THR A 153 -17.33 -0.09 -4.54
CA THR A 153 -18.68 -0.20 -5.12
C THR A 153 -19.20 1.15 -5.61
N ASN A 154 -19.00 2.20 -4.82
CA ASN A 154 -19.35 3.57 -5.21
C ASN A 154 -18.59 4.03 -6.46
N SER A 155 -17.30 3.68 -6.56
CA SER A 155 -16.48 4.04 -7.73
C SER A 155 -16.86 3.23 -8.98
N LEU A 156 -17.19 1.95 -8.83
CA LEU A 156 -17.72 1.12 -9.91
C LEU A 156 -19.04 1.67 -10.44
N ALA A 157 -19.95 2.07 -9.55
CA ALA A 157 -21.21 2.72 -9.95
C ALA A 157 -20.96 4.05 -10.68
N ALA A 158 -20.06 4.89 -10.16
CA ALA A 158 -19.76 6.19 -10.76
C ALA A 158 -19.01 6.11 -12.11
N THR A 159 -18.32 5.00 -12.38
CA THR A 159 -17.64 4.74 -13.66
C THR A 159 -18.48 3.91 -14.63
N GLY A 160 -19.52 3.23 -14.15
CA GLY A 160 -20.25 2.21 -14.90
C GLY A 160 -19.44 0.94 -15.16
N GLN A 161 -18.26 0.79 -14.56
CA GLN A 161 -17.46 -0.41 -14.70
C GLN A 161 -18.05 -1.57 -13.90
N ARG A 162 -17.88 -2.78 -14.44
CA ARG A 162 -18.27 -4.02 -13.78
C ARG A 162 -17.20 -4.42 -12.76
N ALA A 163 -17.65 -4.98 -11.65
CA ALA A 163 -16.77 -5.67 -10.74
C ALA A 163 -16.08 -6.85 -11.42
N ILE A 164 -14.83 -7.13 -11.01
CA ILE A 164 -14.06 -8.30 -11.41
C ILE A 164 -13.85 -9.24 -10.22
N LEU A 165 -13.39 -10.47 -10.44
CA LEU A 165 -13.21 -11.45 -9.37
C LEU A 165 -12.33 -10.93 -8.22
N SER A 166 -11.18 -10.36 -8.55
CA SER A 166 -10.21 -9.85 -7.58
C SER A 166 -10.72 -8.65 -6.77
N ASP A 167 -11.85 -8.04 -7.17
CA ASP A 167 -12.48 -6.97 -6.41
C ASP A 167 -13.08 -7.48 -5.09
N PHE A 168 -13.41 -8.77 -4.98
CA PHE A 168 -14.06 -9.35 -3.80
C PHE A 168 -13.49 -10.70 -3.35
N ALA A 169 -12.65 -11.34 -4.16
CA ALA A 169 -11.99 -12.61 -3.84
C ALA A 169 -10.49 -12.52 -4.18
N THR A 170 -9.72 -11.84 -3.32
CA THR A 170 -8.27 -11.64 -3.51
C THR A 170 -7.46 -12.92 -3.44
N GLU A 171 -7.95 -13.91 -2.69
CA GLU A 171 -7.27 -15.19 -2.45
C GLU A 171 -7.53 -16.26 -3.52
N ILE A 172 -8.42 -15.98 -4.48
CA ILE A 172 -8.91 -16.96 -5.45
C ILE A 172 -8.58 -16.52 -6.86
N THR A 173 -7.86 -17.35 -7.61
CA THR A 173 -7.64 -17.15 -9.04
C THR A 173 -8.86 -17.63 -9.85
N PRO A 174 -9.08 -17.11 -11.07
CA PRO A 174 -10.14 -17.60 -11.94
C PRO A 174 -10.09 -19.12 -12.18
N ASP A 175 -8.90 -19.71 -12.24
CA ASP A 175 -8.72 -21.15 -12.45
C ASP A 175 -9.10 -21.99 -11.22
N GLN A 176 -8.89 -21.47 -10.01
CA GLN A 176 -9.31 -22.10 -8.76
C GLN A 176 -10.82 -22.11 -8.57
N LEU A 177 -11.54 -21.29 -9.34
CA LEU A 177 -12.96 -21.05 -9.17
C LEU A 177 -13.83 -22.22 -9.66
N GLY A 178 -13.25 -23.19 -10.37
CA GLY A 178 -13.96 -24.38 -10.84
C GLY A 178 -15.33 -24.04 -11.44
N ARG A 179 -16.40 -24.65 -10.90
CA ARG A 179 -17.79 -24.32 -11.25
C ARG A 179 -18.53 -23.72 -10.05
N HIS A 180 -18.11 -22.56 -9.56
CA HIS A 180 -18.79 -21.86 -8.47
C HIS A 180 -19.92 -20.93 -8.96
N LEU A 181 -21.04 -20.95 -8.25
CA LEU A 181 -22.18 -20.06 -8.50
C LEU A 181 -22.10 -18.85 -7.56
N PHE A 182 -21.81 -17.68 -8.12
CA PHE A 182 -21.90 -16.41 -7.39
C PHE A 182 -23.34 -15.93 -7.36
N ILE A 183 -23.88 -15.76 -6.15
CA ILE A 183 -25.21 -15.19 -5.92
C ILE A 183 -25.04 -13.77 -5.38
N ALA A 184 -25.14 -12.79 -6.25
CA ALA A 184 -25.34 -11.39 -5.86
C ALA A 184 -26.83 -11.08 -5.96
N CYS A 185 -27.45 -10.58 -4.90
CA CYS A 185 -28.87 -10.22 -4.93
C CYS A 185 -29.12 -8.84 -4.33
N VAL A 186 -29.97 -8.09 -5.02
CA VAL A 186 -30.51 -6.80 -4.57
C VAL A 186 -32.02 -6.88 -4.81
N PRO A 187 -32.88 -6.78 -3.78
CA PRO A 187 -32.58 -6.53 -2.36
C PRO A 187 -32.16 -7.78 -1.54
N LYS A 188 -31.62 -7.52 -0.34
CA LYS A 188 -30.92 -8.45 0.59
C LYS A 188 -31.68 -9.74 0.96
N SER A 189 -33.01 -9.77 0.85
CA SER A 189 -33.83 -10.90 1.29
C SER A 189 -33.77 -12.12 0.36
N ALA A 190 -33.55 -11.91 -0.94
CA ALA A 190 -33.57 -12.99 -1.91
C ALA A 190 -32.24 -13.78 -1.99
N SER A 191 -31.10 -13.16 -1.65
CA SER A 191 -29.80 -13.88 -1.60
C SER A 191 -29.76 -14.94 -0.51
N THR A 192 -30.30 -14.67 0.68
CA THR A 192 -30.33 -15.65 1.77
C THR A 192 -31.24 -16.82 1.44
N PHE A 193 -32.40 -16.55 0.83
CA PHE A 193 -33.32 -17.59 0.37
C PHE A 193 -32.67 -18.47 -0.71
N LEU A 194 -32.12 -17.86 -1.77
CA LEU A 194 -31.51 -18.60 -2.87
C LEU A 194 -30.27 -19.39 -2.42
N LYS A 195 -29.45 -18.82 -1.52
CA LYS A 195 -28.34 -19.54 -0.87
C LYS A 195 -28.85 -20.77 -0.14
N ASN A 196 -29.83 -20.60 0.76
CA ASN A 196 -30.36 -21.70 1.55
C ASN A 196 -31.01 -22.79 0.68
N LEU A 197 -31.68 -22.41 -0.40
CA LEU A 197 -32.25 -23.34 -1.37
C LEU A 197 -31.14 -24.17 -2.03
N LEU A 198 -30.07 -23.54 -2.50
CA LEU A 198 -28.94 -24.23 -3.13
C LEU A 198 -28.22 -25.18 -2.17
N VAL A 199 -27.92 -24.73 -0.95
CA VAL A 199 -27.28 -25.58 0.07
C VAL A 199 -28.15 -26.80 0.39
N ASN A 200 -29.45 -26.59 0.66
CA ASN A 200 -30.34 -27.67 1.09
C ASN A 200 -30.71 -28.65 -0.03
N LEU A 201 -30.92 -28.16 -1.27
CA LEU A 201 -31.34 -29.03 -2.37
C LEU A 201 -30.17 -29.73 -3.06
N THR A 202 -28.98 -29.12 -3.08
CA THR A 202 -27.86 -29.64 -3.87
C THR A 202 -26.66 -30.08 -3.02
N GLY A 203 -26.67 -29.82 -1.71
CA GLY A 203 -25.53 -30.09 -0.83
C GLY A 203 -24.35 -29.15 -1.07
N TYR A 204 -24.58 -28.03 -1.77
CA TYR A 204 -23.52 -27.08 -2.10
C TYR A 204 -22.89 -26.52 -0.83
N ARG A 205 -21.55 -26.48 -0.79
CA ARG A 205 -20.80 -25.97 0.36
C ARG A 205 -20.85 -24.44 0.39
N ASP A 206 -21.27 -23.87 1.52
CA ASP A 206 -21.23 -22.44 1.76
C ASP A 206 -19.77 -21.96 1.86
N LEU A 207 -19.41 -20.96 1.06
CA LEU A 207 -18.09 -20.31 1.04
C LEU A 207 -18.31 -18.80 1.12
N PHE A 208 -17.43 -18.15 1.89
CA PHE A 208 -17.48 -16.77 2.37
C PHE A 208 -18.26 -15.77 1.48
N THR A 209 -19.26 -15.11 2.07
CA THR A 209 -20.06 -14.08 1.40
C THR A 209 -19.52 -12.67 1.66
N VAL A 210 -19.26 -11.91 0.59
CA VAL A 210 -18.95 -10.47 0.67
C VAL A 210 -20.19 -9.66 0.26
N TYR A 211 -20.48 -8.59 1.01
CA TYR A 211 -21.58 -7.68 0.68
C TYR A 211 -21.08 -6.62 -0.30
N ALA A 212 -21.72 -6.55 -1.48
CA ALA A 212 -21.62 -5.40 -2.38
C ALA A 212 -22.98 -4.68 -2.39
N ALA A 213 -22.98 -3.35 -2.30
CA ALA A 213 -24.20 -2.57 -2.46
C ALA A 213 -24.67 -2.65 -3.92
N GLY A 214 -25.98 -2.80 -4.13
CA GLY A 214 -26.54 -2.87 -5.48
C GLY A 214 -26.26 -1.61 -6.28
N GLN A 215 -25.80 -1.78 -7.53
CA GLN A 215 -25.73 -0.70 -8.51
C GLN A 215 -27.15 -0.45 -9.04
N THR A 216 -27.62 0.79 -8.97
CA THR A 216 -28.90 1.26 -9.57
C THR A 216 -28.69 1.77 -10.98
#